data_AF-A0A2N3E3B7-F1
#
_entry.id   AF-A0A2N3E3B7-F1
#
_cell.length_a   1.000
_cell.length_b   1.000
_cell.length_c   1.000
_cell.angle_alpha   90.00
_cell.angle_beta   90.00
_cell.angle_gamma   90.00
#
_symmetry.space_group_name_H-M   'P 1'
#
loop_
_entity.id
_entity.type
_entity.pdbx_description
1 polymer ?
#
loop_
_entity_poly.entity_id
_entity_poly.type
_entity_poly.pdbx_seq_one_letter_code
_entity_poly.pdbx_strand_id
1 'polypeptide(L)'
;MSETNALFQLGIDLNEVSSNTQAEVLEFPIAQSKEVKASPLTSSDERTDFFIERDGKRFAGTHLIIDLIGASRLDDLAHIEATLRRCVEVSKATLLHIHLHHFTPNGGVSGVAVLSESHISIHSWPEADYA
;
A
#
# COMPACT_ATOMS: atom_id res chain seq x y z
N MET A 1 0.35 21.26 23.41
CA MET A 1 1.35 21.70 22.40
C MET A 1 1.39 20.59 21.38
N SER A 2 1.04 20.92 20.14
CA SER A 2 0.62 19.98 19.09
C SER A 2 1.82 19.34 18.40
N GLU A 3 1.94 18.02 18.48
CA GLU A 3 2.88 17.23 17.67
C GLU A 3 2.28 16.97 16.29
N THR A 4 3.10 16.93 15.25
CA THR A 4 2.69 16.39 13.93
C THR A 4 3.84 15.58 13.37
N ASN A 5 3.78 14.29 13.68
CA ASN A 5 4.58 13.21 13.08
C ASN A 5 4.16 13.00 11.62
N ALA A 6 5.13 12.92 10.71
CA ALA A 6 4.93 12.38 9.37
C ALA A 6 5.84 11.15 9.19
N LEU A 7 5.34 10.01 9.65
CA LEU A 7 5.90 8.66 9.47
C LEU A 7 5.43 8.10 8.12
N PHE A 8 6.31 7.42 7.37
CA PHE A 8 5.89 6.56 6.28
C PHE A 8 5.12 5.37 6.86
N GLN A 9 3.79 5.45 6.78
CA GLN A 9 2.88 4.42 7.27
C GLN A 9 2.63 3.40 6.16
N LEU A 10 3.46 2.35 6.11
CA LEU A 10 3.03 1.07 5.57
C LEU A 10 2.01 0.54 6.58
N GLY A 11 0.74 0.69 6.27
CA GLY A 11 -0.37 0.39 7.17
C GLY A 11 -0.47 -1.10 7.49
N ILE A 12 0.29 -1.55 8.48
CA ILE A 12 0.03 -2.74 9.29
C ILE A 12 0.32 -2.31 10.73
N ASP A 13 -0.72 -1.88 11.44
CA ASP A 13 -0.63 -1.53 12.85
C ASP A 13 -1.12 -2.73 13.66
N LEU A 14 -0.17 -3.51 14.21
CA LEU A 14 -0.38 -4.45 15.30
C LEU A 14 0.77 -4.21 16.30
N ASN A 15 0.38 -3.76 17.50
CA ASN A 15 1.20 -3.04 18.46
C ASN A 15 2.51 -3.70 18.97
N GLU A 16 3.45 -2.78 19.27
CA GLU A 16 4.53 -2.77 20.27
C GLU A 16 5.64 -3.82 20.24
N VAL A 17 6.76 -3.49 19.57
CA VAL A 17 8.09 -3.19 20.16
C VAL A 17 9.06 -2.88 19.01
N SER A 18 9.54 -1.63 18.91
CA SER A 18 10.40 -1.16 17.81
C SER A 18 11.89 -1.42 18.10
N SER A 19 12.57 -2.14 17.21
CA SER A 19 14.02 -2.31 17.20
C SER A 19 14.70 -1.15 16.45
N ASN A 20 15.58 -0.44 17.13
CA ASN A 20 16.30 0.73 16.62
C ASN A 20 17.27 0.39 15.48
N THR A 21 17.09 0.97 14.30
CA THR A 21 18.18 1.17 13.33
C THR A 21 18.08 2.59 12.79
N GLN A 22 19.12 3.39 13.04
CA GLN A 22 19.18 4.81 12.69
C GLN A 22 19.83 5.01 11.33
N ALA A 23 19.26 5.85 10.48
CA ALA A 23 19.91 6.40 9.30
C ALA A 23 19.78 7.93 9.35
N GLU A 24 20.86 8.66 9.06
CA GLU A 24 20.95 10.11 9.16
C GLU A 24 20.22 10.84 8.01
N VAL A 25 19.63 11.99 8.32
CA VAL A 25 18.84 12.85 7.42
C VAL A 25 19.58 14.18 7.19
N LEU A 26 19.70 14.62 5.93
CA LEU A 26 20.17 15.96 5.57
C LEU A 26 18.97 16.90 5.33
N GLU A 27 18.92 18.02 6.05
CA GLU A 27 17.80 18.97 6.07
C GLU A 27 18.00 20.15 5.10
N PHE A 28 16.91 20.62 4.47
CA PHE A 28 16.85 21.89 3.73
C PHE A 28 15.65 22.75 4.18
N PRO A 29 15.75 24.10 4.26
CA PRO A 29 14.72 24.94 4.88
C PRO A 29 13.56 25.30 3.93
N ILE A 30 12.31 25.32 4.44
CA ILE A 30 11.09 25.75 3.72
C ILE A 30 10.64 27.14 4.21
N ALA A 31 10.32 28.05 3.28
CA ALA A 31 9.78 29.39 3.55
C ALA A 31 8.24 29.40 3.63
N GLN A 32 7.69 30.25 4.51
CA GLN A 32 6.26 30.34 4.89
C GLN A 32 5.30 30.77 3.76
N SER A 33 4.14 30.10 3.65
CA SER A 33 3.02 30.47 2.75
C SER A 33 1.85 31.11 3.51
N LYS A 34 1.35 32.27 3.03
CA LYS A 34 0.17 33.00 3.54
C LYS A 34 -1.17 32.37 3.10
N GLU A 35 -2.19 32.47 3.95
CA GLU A 35 -3.59 32.07 3.69
C GLU A 35 -4.21 32.75 2.46
N VAL A 36 -4.90 31.98 1.62
CA VAL A 36 -5.68 32.47 0.47
C VAL A 36 -7.17 32.14 0.69
N LYS A 37 -8.03 33.18 0.62
CA LYS A 37 -9.49 33.06 0.70
C LYS A 37 -10.06 32.36 -0.55
N ALA A 38 -11.04 31.47 -0.32
CA ALA A 38 -11.77 30.75 -1.35
C ALA A 38 -12.52 31.70 -2.30
N SER A 39 -12.37 31.46 -3.61
CA SER A 39 -13.14 32.09 -4.69
C SER A 39 -13.96 31.00 -5.42
N PRO A 40 -15.11 31.33 -6.04
CA PRO A 40 -16.06 30.34 -6.54
C PRO A 40 -15.51 29.57 -7.74
N LEU A 41 -15.68 28.25 -7.69
CA LEU A 41 -15.15 27.26 -8.64
C LEU A 41 -15.53 27.57 -10.09
N THR A 42 -14.52 27.91 -10.88
CA THR A 42 -14.54 27.85 -12.34
C THR A 42 -14.58 26.40 -12.80
N SER A 43 -15.41 26.09 -13.78
CA SER A 43 -15.46 24.81 -14.49
C SER A 43 -14.13 24.51 -15.16
N SER A 44 -13.34 23.58 -14.62
CA SER A 44 -12.18 23.01 -15.31
C SER A 44 -12.39 21.51 -15.49
N ASP A 45 -12.50 21.11 -16.74
CA ASP A 45 -12.60 19.74 -17.27
C ASP A 45 -11.25 19.00 -17.16
N GLU A 46 -10.54 19.18 -16.04
CA GLU A 46 -9.18 18.66 -15.77
C GLU A 46 -9.06 18.16 -14.32
N ARG A 47 -10.05 17.40 -13.83
CA ARG A 47 -9.86 16.68 -12.56
C ARG A 47 -8.91 15.51 -12.80
N THR A 48 -7.66 15.66 -12.39
CA THR A 48 -6.68 14.56 -12.28
C THR A 48 -6.86 13.75 -10.99
N ASP A 49 -7.90 14.03 -10.22
CA ASP A 49 -8.09 13.45 -8.90
C ASP A 49 -8.79 12.08 -9.02
N PHE A 50 -8.11 10.99 -8.64
CA PHE A 50 -8.63 9.61 -8.74
C PHE A 50 -9.71 9.28 -7.70
N PHE A 51 -10.39 10.29 -7.15
CA PHE A 51 -11.37 10.09 -6.09
C PHE A 51 -12.60 9.35 -6.61
N ILE A 52 -13.04 8.38 -5.82
CA ILE A 52 -14.23 7.60 -6.05
C ILE A 52 -15.37 8.23 -5.25
N GLU A 53 -16.50 8.46 -5.90
CA GLU A 53 -17.76 8.85 -5.25
C GLU A 53 -18.77 7.71 -5.33
N ARG A 54 -19.23 7.22 -4.18
CA ARG A 54 -20.28 6.19 -4.05
C ARG A 54 -21.17 6.54 -2.86
N ASP A 55 -22.49 6.45 -3.05
CA ASP A 55 -23.50 6.72 -2.01
C ASP A 55 -23.32 8.06 -1.27
N GLY A 56 -22.92 9.11 -2.01
CA GLY A 56 -22.67 10.44 -1.45
C GLY A 56 -21.39 10.58 -0.63
N LYS A 57 -20.51 9.57 -0.63
CA LYS A 57 -19.20 9.61 0.03
C LYS A 57 -18.07 9.65 -1.00
N ARG A 58 -17.07 10.51 -0.75
CA ARG A 58 -15.86 10.67 -1.55
C ARG A 58 -14.65 10.07 -0.83
N PHE A 59 -13.91 9.19 -1.49
CA PHE A 59 -12.71 8.53 -0.93
C PHE A 59 -11.66 8.27 -2.01
N ALA A 60 -10.39 8.15 -1.61
CA ALA A 60 -9.26 7.99 -2.54
C ALA A 60 -9.11 6.57 -3.09
N GLY A 61 -9.70 5.57 -2.43
CA GLY A 61 -9.62 4.18 -2.86
C GLY A 61 -10.33 3.22 -1.91
N THR A 62 -10.34 1.94 -2.24
CA THR A 62 -10.85 0.87 -1.39
C THR A 62 -9.69 -0.04 -1.01
N HIS A 63 -9.47 -0.24 0.29
CA HIS A 63 -8.47 -1.17 0.80
C HIS A 63 -9.18 -2.42 1.33
N LEU A 64 -8.82 -3.59 0.79
CA LEU A 64 -9.32 -4.88 1.23
C LEU A 64 -8.24 -5.59 2.05
N ILE A 65 -8.64 -6.15 3.19
CA ILE A 65 -7.81 -7.05 4.01
C ILE A 65 -8.51 -8.41 3.98
N ILE A 66 -7.77 -9.46 3.63
CA ILE A 66 -8.31 -10.79 3.36
C ILE A 66 -7.40 -11.79 4.07
N ASP A 67 -8.00 -12.67 4.87
CA ASP A 67 -7.34 -13.84 5.43
C ASP A 67 -7.73 -15.08 4.61
N LEU A 68 -6.74 -15.83 4.14
CA LEU A 68 -6.92 -17.08 3.42
C LEU A 68 -6.59 -18.25 4.35
N ILE A 69 -7.59 -19.11 4.59
CA ILE A 69 -7.46 -20.28 5.46
C ILE A 69 -7.62 -21.54 4.62
N GLY A 70 -6.70 -22.50 4.77
CA GLY A 70 -6.68 -23.72 3.95
C GLY A 70 -6.20 -23.47 2.53
N ALA A 71 -5.40 -22.42 2.32
CA ALA A 71 -4.83 -22.08 1.03
C ALA A 71 -3.63 -22.98 0.70
N SER A 72 -3.38 -23.19 -0.59
CA SER A 72 -2.30 -24.06 -1.08
C SER A 72 -1.41 -23.31 -2.06
N ARG A 73 -0.22 -23.88 -2.36
CA ARG A 73 0.80 -23.27 -3.23
C ARG A 73 1.31 -21.92 -2.73
N LEU A 74 1.37 -21.80 -1.41
CA LEU A 74 1.81 -20.61 -0.69
C LEU A 74 3.34 -20.44 -0.67
N ASP A 75 4.08 -21.43 -1.16
CA ASP A 75 5.54 -21.51 -1.31
C ASP A 75 5.98 -21.47 -2.80
N ASP A 76 5.03 -21.47 -3.73
CA ASP A 76 5.29 -21.40 -5.17
C ASP A 76 5.42 -19.94 -5.61
N LEU A 77 6.65 -19.44 -5.65
CA LEU A 77 6.96 -18.06 -6.01
C LEU A 77 6.39 -17.67 -7.39
N ALA A 78 6.43 -18.58 -8.36
CA ALA A 78 5.91 -18.32 -9.70
C ALA A 78 4.39 -18.24 -9.70
N HIS A 79 3.72 -19.08 -8.91
CA HIS A 79 2.27 -18.99 -8.72
C HIS A 79 1.85 -17.69 -8.07
N ILE A 80 2.56 -17.26 -7.01
CA ILE A 80 2.27 -16.03 -6.30
C ILE A 80 2.46 -14.82 -7.22
N GLU A 81 3.57 -14.76 -7.97
CA GLU A 81 3.79 -13.67 -8.93
C GLU A 81 2.68 -13.61 -9.99
N ALA A 82 2.33 -14.76 -10.58
CA ALA A 82 1.27 -14.84 -11.57
C ALA A 82 -0.09 -14.40 -10.99
N THR A 83 -0.37 -14.76 -9.74
CA THR A 83 -1.59 -14.38 -9.03
C THR A 83 -1.63 -12.87 -8.78
N LEU A 84 -0.55 -12.27 -8.30
CA LEU A 84 -0.45 -10.82 -8.12
C LEU A 84 -0.66 -10.07 -9.44
N ARG A 85 -0.01 -10.51 -10.53
CA ARG A 85 -0.22 -9.94 -11.87
C ARG A 85 -1.68 -10.03 -12.31
N ARG A 86 -2.32 -11.17 -12.04
CA ARG A 86 -3.74 -11.35 -12.34
C ARG A 86 -4.63 -10.41 -11.52
N CYS A 87 -4.35 -10.23 -10.23
CA CYS A 87 -5.07 -9.27 -9.39
C CYS A 87 -4.95 -7.85 -9.93
N VAL A 88 -3.76 -7.44 -10.39
CA VAL A 88 -3.56 -6.13 -11.02
C VAL A 88 -4.38 -5.99 -12.31
N GLU A 89 -4.37 -7.00 -13.17
CA GLU A 89 -5.15 -7.00 -14.41
C GLU A 89 -6.68 -6.90 -14.13
N VAL A 90 -7.20 -7.71 -13.20
CA VAL A 90 -8.63 -7.72 -12.85
C VAL A 90 -9.07 -6.41 -12.21
N SER A 91 -8.24 -5.85 -11.33
CA SER A 91 -8.52 -4.56 -10.68
C SER A 91 -8.36 -3.38 -11.63
N LYS A 92 -7.81 -3.59 -12.83
CA LYS A 92 -7.48 -2.55 -13.81
C LYS A 92 -6.50 -1.50 -13.26
N ALA A 93 -5.62 -1.93 -12.35
CA ALA A 93 -4.58 -1.07 -11.81
C ALA A 93 -3.35 -1.04 -12.73
N THR A 94 -2.53 0.00 -12.60
CA THR A 94 -1.26 0.11 -13.31
C THR A 94 -0.16 -0.50 -12.46
N LEU A 95 0.43 -1.61 -12.92
CA LEU A 95 1.59 -2.22 -12.26
C LEU A 95 2.85 -1.37 -12.48
N LEU A 96 3.56 -1.03 -11.40
CA LEU A 96 4.90 -0.46 -11.48
C LEU A 96 5.95 -1.56 -11.36
N HIS A 97 6.00 -2.24 -10.20
CA HIS A 97 6.97 -3.30 -9.91
C HIS A 97 6.38 -4.38 -9.00
N ILE A 98 6.94 -5.59 -9.06
CA ILE A 98 6.65 -6.68 -8.10
C ILE A 98 7.94 -7.06 -7.40
N HIS A 99 7.90 -7.14 -6.07
CA HIS A 99 8.99 -7.64 -5.25
C HIS A 99 8.49 -8.82 -4.42
N LEU A 100 9.19 -9.95 -4.51
CA LEU A 100 8.91 -11.14 -3.72
C LEU A 100 10.17 -11.57 -2.97
N HIS A 101 9.98 -11.96 -1.71
CA HIS A 101 11.01 -12.55 -0.87
C HIS A 101 10.54 -13.93 -0.40
N HIS A 102 11.31 -14.95 -0.74
CA HIS A 102 11.06 -16.33 -0.33
C HIS A 102 11.90 -16.67 0.90
N PHE A 103 11.26 -17.19 1.95
CA PHE A 103 11.89 -17.55 3.21
C PHE A 103 12.23 -19.04 3.27
N THR A 104 13.40 -19.34 3.82
CA THR A 104 13.85 -20.71 4.11
C THR A 104 13.99 -20.92 5.61
N PRO A 105 13.71 -22.13 6.15
CA PRO A 105 13.35 -23.35 5.43
C PRO A 105 11.84 -23.53 5.19
N ASN A 106 10.98 -22.73 5.83
CA ASN A 106 9.54 -22.96 5.89
C ASN A 106 8.80 -22.72 4.55
N GLY A 107 9.42 -22.02 3.60
CA GLY A 107 8.84 -21.78 2.27
C GLY A 107 7.91 -20.57 2.18
N GLY A 108 7.69 -19.85 3.28
CA GLY A 108 6.83 -18.66 3.28
C GLY A 108 7.30 -17.57 2.32
N VAL A 109 6.37 -16.74 1.86
CA VAL A 109 6.63 -15.67 0.90
C VAL A 109 6.05 -14.37 1.40
N SER A 110 6.88 -13.33 1.43
CA SER A 110 6.42 -11.93 1.54
C SER A 110 6.50 -11.29 0.17
N GLY A 111 5.42 -10.66 -0.27
CA GLY A 111 5.33 -10.05 -1.59
C GLY A 111 4.59 -8.73 -1.60
N VAL A 112 5.00 -7.83 -2.50
CA VAL A 112 4.28 -6.59 -2.79
C VAL A 112 4.29 -6.30 -4.30
N ALA A 113 3.12 -6.05 -4.86
CA ALA A 113 2.95 -5.42 -6.17
C ALA A 113 2.66 -3.93 -5.95
N VAL A 114 3.60 -3.07 -6.35
CA VAL A 114 3.48 -1.62 -6.25
C VAL A 114 2.72 -1.11 -7.46
N LEU A 115 1.66 -0.34 -7.22
CA LEU A 115 0.77 0.19 -8.25
C LEU A 115 0.91 1.70 -8.34
N SER A 116 0.38 2.32 -9.40
CA SER A 116 0.23 3.78 -9.43
C SER A 116 -0.70 4.21 -8.30
N GLU A 117 -0.12 4.71 -7.19
CA GLU A 117 -0.80 5.25 -6.00
C GLU A 117 -1.49 4.21 -5.07
N SER A 118 -1.09 2.94 -5.13
CA SER A 118 -1.55 1.89 -4.18
C SER A 118 -0.63 0.66 -4.18
N HIS A 119 -1.06 -0.45 -3.55
CA HIS A 119 -0.32 -1.71 -3.54
C HIS A 119 -1.26 -2.92 -3.37
N ILE A 120 -0.75 -4.11 -3.70
CA ILE A 120 -1.28 -5.41 -3.26
C ILE A 120 -0.14 -6.14 -2.55
N SER A 121 -0.36 -6.62 -1.33
CA SER A 121 0.64 -7.37 -0.56
C SER A 121 0.14 -8.78 -0.21
N ILE A 122 1.09 -9.67 0.05
CA ILE A 122 0.85 -11.03 0.54
C ILE A 122 1.93 -11.43 1.53
N HIS A 123 1.53 -12.11 2.60
CA HIS A 123 2.42 -12.75 3.56
C HIS A 123 1.90 -14.17 3.79
N SER A 124 2.70 -15.19 3.47
CA SER A 124 2.25 -16.57 3.57
C SER A 124 3.00 -17.39 4.61
N TRP A 125 2.26 -18.33 5.21
CA TRP A 125 2.74 -19.37 6.12
C TRP A 125 2.27 -20.75 5.61
N PRO A 126 3.01 -21.35 4.66
CA PRO A 126 2.67 -22.65 4.06
C PRO A 126 2.49 -23.77 5.10
N GLU A 127 3.23 -23.72 6.20
CA GLU A 127 3.12 -24.70 7.30
C GLU A 127 1.75 -24.67 8.02
N ALA A 128 0.98 -23.60 7.83
CA ALA A 128 -0.33 -23.39 8.44
C ALA A 128 -1.45 -23.28 7.40
N ASP A 129 -1.16 -23.49 6.11
CA ASP A 129 -2.09 -23.25 4.99
C ASP A 129 -2.75 -21.86 5.06
N TYR A 130 -1.99 -20.83 5.47
CA TYR A 130 -2.48 -19.50 5.79
C TYR A 130 -1.76 -18.39 5.02
N ALA A 131 -2.50 -17.39 4.53
CA ALA A 131 -1.94 -16.18 3.91
C ALA A 131 -2.86 -14.97 4.06
#